data_AF-A0AAV0AAL5-F1
#
_entry.id   AF-A0AAV0AAL5-F1
#
_cell.length_a   1.000
_cell.length_b   1.000
_cell.length_c   1.000
_cell.angle_alpha   90.00
_cell.angle_beta   90.00
_cell.angle_gamma   90.00
#
_symmetry.space_group_name_H-M   'P 1'
#
loop_
_entity.id
_entity.type
_entity.pdbx_description
1 polymer ?
#
loop_
_entity_poly.entity_id
_entity_poly.type
_entity_poly.pdbx_seq_one_letter_code
_entity_poly.pdbx_strand_id
1 'polypeptide(L)'
;MPKSCAARQCCNRYSSRRKQLTFHRFPFSRPELLKEWVLNMGRANFKPKQHTVICSEHFRPECFSAFGNRKNLKLNAVPTVFAFQDPAQASPERAAMEAPGLPASPTGLRRPLRGQPSDHSYALLDLDTLKKKLFFTLKENKRLRKRLRAQRLLLRRTCSRLRAYREGQRGPRARRPAPAQRS
;
A
#
# COMPACT_ATOMS: atom_id res chain seq x y z
N MET A 1 -13.39 -14.47 14.82
CA MET A 1 -13.60 -13.32 15.73
C MET A 1 -13.72 -12.03 14.93
N PRO A 2 -14.78 -11.23 15.14
CA PRO A 2 -14.91 -9.92 14.50
C PRO A 2 -13.80 -8.99 14.99
N LYS A 3 -13.12 -8.34 14.06
CA LYS A 3 -12.05 -7.37 14.36
C LYS A 3 -12.70 -6.03 14.71
N SER A 4 -12.51 -5.53 15.93
CA SER A 4 -12.92 -4.18 16.35
C SER A 4 -11.71 -3.27 16.44
N CYS A 5 -11.89 -1.99 16.11
CA CYS A 5 -10.85 -0.99 16.28
C CYS A 5 -10.48 -0.82 17.76
N ALA A 6 -9.19 -0.69 18.05
CA ALA A 6 -8.67 -0.47 19.39
C ALA A 6 -8.51 1.02 19.76
N ALA A 7 -8.68 1.92 18.80
CA ALA A 7 -8.61 3.36 19.02
C ALA A 7 -9.67 3.82 20.03
N ARG A 8 -9.32 4.81 20.85
CA ARG A 8 -10.27 5.42 21.80
C ARG A 8 -11.44 6.02 21.03
N GLN A 9 -12.66 5.83 21.56
CA GLN A 9 -13.91 6.37 20.99
C GLN A 9 -14.22 5.88 19.55
N CYS A 10 -13.56 4.81 19.08
CA CYS A 10 -13.82 4.26 17.76
C CYS A 10 -14.69 3.00 17.87
N CYS A 11 -15.94 3.08 17.38
CA CYS A 11 -16.88 1.96 17.38
C CYS A 11 -16.80 1.10 16.11
N ASN A 12 -15.80 1.34 15.26
CA ASN A 12 -15.64 0.65 14.00
C ASN A 12 -15.37 -0.86 14.19
N ARG A 13 -16.20 -1.67 13.57
CA ARG A 13 -16.10 -3.14 13.56
C ARG A 13 -16.07 -3.66 12.14
N TYR A 14 -15.42 -4.80 11.95
CA TYR A 14 -15.45 -5.51 10.68
C TYR A 14 -16.91 -5.79 10.30
N SER A 15 -17.37 -5.21 9.19
CA SER A 15 -18.74 -5.33 8.71
C SER A 15 -18.75 -5.39 7.19
N SER A 16 -19.58 -6.27 6.62
CA SER A 16 -19.81 -6.37 5.18
C SER A 16 -20.42 -5.08 4.58
N ARG A 17 -21.07 -4.25 5.43
CA ARG A 17 -21.68 -2.97 5.03
C ARG A 17 -20.66 -1.85 4.77
N ARG A 18 -19.48 -1.90 5.40
CA ARG A 18 -18.41 -0.90 5.21
C ARG A 18 -17.19 -1.51 4.51
N LYS A 19 -17.33 -1.85 3.22
CA LYS A 19 -16.29 -2.53 2.41
C LYS A 19 -14.98 -1.74 2.26
N GLN A 20 -15.02 -0.42 2.44
CA GLN A 20 -13.85 0.46 2.31
C GLN A 20 -13.02 0.55 3.60
N LEU A 21 -13.56 0.11 4.73
CA LEU A 21 -12.86 0.15 6.00
C LEU A 21 -11.88 -1.02 6.11
N THR A 22 -10.61 -0.72 6.30
CA THR A 22 -9.55 -1.72 6.45
C THR A 22 -9.03 -1.73 7.88
N PHE A 23 -8.53 -2.88 8.33
CA PHE A 23 -8.03 -3.07 9.68
C PHE A 23 -6.57 -3.49 9.64
N HIS A 24 -5.73 -2.73 10.33
CA HIS A 24 -4.29 -2.86 10.31
C HIS A 24 -3.79 -3.36 11.68
N ARG A 25 -2.90 -4.35 11.66
CA ARG A 25 -2.27 -4.88 12.87
C ARG A 25 -1.09 -4.00 13.27
N PHE A 26 -0.79 -4.02 14.56
CA PHE A 26 0.38 -3.35 15.09
C PHE A 26 1.68 -3.95 14.54
N PRO A 27 2.70 -3.12 14.26
CA PRO A 27 3.97 -3.56 13.71
C PRO A 27 4.88 -4.16 14.80
N PHE A 28 4.56 -5.37 15.29
CA PHE A 28 5.37 -6.04 16.33
C PHE A 28 6.82 -6.33 15.93
N SER A 29 7.09 -6.40 14.62
CA SER A 29 8.45 -6.56 14.08
C SER A 29 9.27 -5.27 14.09
N ARG A 30 8.69 -4.11 14.41
CA ARG A 30 9.35 -2.81 14.43
C ARG A 30 9.03 -2.09 15.75
N PRO A 31 9.86 -2.26 16.80
CA PRO A 31 9.55 -1.74 18.13
C PRO A 31 9.44 -0.21 18.17
N GLU A 32 10.25 0.52 17.39
CA GLU A 32 10.19 1.98 17.31
C GLU A 32 8.84 2.47 16.76
N LEU A 33 8.40 1.89 15.64
CA LEU A 33 7.11 2.24 15.03
C LEU A 33 5.93 1.81 15.91
N LEU A 34 6.07 0.66 16.58
CA LEU A 34 5.09 0.18 17.55
C LEU A 34 4.92 1.17 18.71
N LYS A 35 6.04 1.68 19.25
CA LYS A 35 6.04 2.68 20.31
C LYS A 35 5.30 3.94 19.86
N GLU A 36 5.58 4.43 18.65
CA GLU A 36 4.90 5.60 18.09
C GLU A 36 3.38 5.39 17.92
N TRP A 37 2.95 4.21 17.44
CA TRP A 37 1.53 3.88 17.36
C TRP A 37 0.85 3.87 18.74
N VAL A 38 1.53 3.33 19.75
CA VAL A 38 1.02 3.29 21.13
C VAL A 38 0.93 4.69 21.73
N LEU A 39 1.93 5.54 21.48
CA LEU A 39 1.94 6.93 21.90
C LEU A 39 0.79 7.71 21.26
N ASN A 40 0.61 7.60 19.95
CA ASN A 40 -0.43 8.35 19.24
C ASN A 40 -1.86 7.94 19.63
N MET A 41 -2.07 6.69 20.08
CA MET A 41 -3.36 6.28 20.63
C MET A 41 -3.74 6.97 21.94
N GLY A 42 -2.82 7.67 22.60
CA GLY A 42 -3.11 8.48 23.77
C GLY A 42 -3.69 7.67 24.93
N ARG A 43 -3.25 6.42 25.11
CA ARG A 43 -3.72 5.52 26.17
C ARG A 43 -2.55 5.09 27.05
N ALA A 44 -2.57 5.54 28.30
CA ALA A 44 -1.60 5.11 29.30
C ALA A 44 -1.64 3.58 29.48
N ASN A 45 -0.46 2.96 29.57
CA ASN A 45 -0.29 1.52 29.82
C ASN A 45 -0.92 0.58 28.79
N PHE A 46 -1.21 1.05 27.57
CA PHE A 46 -1.76 0.20 26.53
C PHE A 46 -0.70 -0.73 25.93
N LYS A 47 -0.91 -2.04 26.10
CA LYS A 47 -0.09 -3.07 25.45
C LYS A 47 -0.89 -3.73 24.33
N PRO A 48 -0.66 -3.39 23.05
CA PRO A 48 -1.34 -4.05 21.94
C PRO A 48 -0.99 -5.54 21.92
N LYS A 49 -2.00 -6.38 21.67
CA LYS A 49 -1.85 -7.84 21.45
C LYS A 49 -1.86 -8.14 19.96
N GLN A 50 -1.51 -9.37 19.57
CA GLN A 50 -1.44 -9.79 18.16
C GLN A 50 -2.73 -9.57 17.34
N HIS A 51 -3.88 -9.59 18.01
CA HIS A 51 -5.20 -9.44 17.39
C HIS A 51 -5.77 -8.02 17.53
N THR A 52 -5.08 -7.14 18.23
CA THR A 52 -5.43 -5.73 18.36
C THR A 52 -5.20 -5.07 17.00
N VAL A 53 -6.18 -4.30 16.53
CA VAL A 53 -6.13 -3.63 15.22
C VAL A 53 -6.63 -2.20 15.29
N ILE A 54 -6.17 -1.38 14.35
CA ILE A 54 -6.65 -0.01 14.12
C ILE A 54 -7.32 0.06 12.73
N CYS A 55 -8.42 0.80 12.58
CA CYS A 55 -9.06 0.95 11.29
C CYS A 55 -8.38 2.03 10.42
N SER A 56 -8.64 2.05 9.12
CA SER A 56 -8.02 2.99 8.19
C SER A 56 -8.33 4.46 8.45
N GLU A 57 -9.42 4.80 9.12
CA GLU A 57 -9.81 6.20 9.42
C GLU A 57 -8.80 6.93 10.32
N HIS A 58 -7.98 6.20 11.08
CA HIS A 58 -6.95 6.79 11.94
C HIS A 58 -5.64 7.09 11.21
N PHE A 59 -5.54 6.71 9.94
CA PHE A 59 -4.37 6.96 9.10
C PHE A 59 -4.72 8.00 8.05
N ARG A 60 -3.80 8.94 7.84
CA ARG A 60 -3.95 9.89 6.74
C ARG A 60 -3.89 9.16 5.39
N PRO A 61 -4.56 9.65 4.34
CA PRO A 61 -4.53 9.01 3.03
C PRO A 61 -3.11 8.89 2.45
N GLU A 62 -2.18 9.76 2.84
CA GLU A 62 -0.77 9.69 2.42
C GLU A 62 -0.01 8.52 3.04
N CYS A 63 -0.50 7.95 4.15
CA CYS A 63 0.11 6.80 4.81
C CYS A 63 -0.14 5.49 4.06
N PHE A 64 -1.03 5.48 3.06
CA PHE A 64 -1.31 4.30 2.25
C PHE A 64 -0.39 4.24 1.02
N SER A 65 0.02 3.02 0.66
CA SER A 65 0.83 2.84 -0.55
C SER A 65 -0.01 3.12 -1.80
N ALA A 66 0.44 4.06 -2.63
CA ALA A 66 -0.15 4.33 -3.94
C ALA A 66 0.13 3.20 -4.95
N PHE A 67 1.14 2.37 -4.67
CA PHE A 67 1.56 1.25 -5.51
C PHE A 67 1.21 -0.08 -4.83
N GLY A 68 0.46 -0.94 -5.53
CA GLY A 68 0.03 -2.26 -5.03
C GLY A 68 -1.37 -2.26 -4.42
N ASN A 69 -1.58 -3.08 -3.39
CA ASN A 69 -2.85 -3.12 -2.67
C ASN A 69 -2.99 -1.83 -1.86
N ARG A 70 -3.88 -0.91 -2.29
CA ARG A 70 -4.16 0.39 -1.62
C ARG A 70 -4.55 0.26 -0.14
N LYS A 71 -4.78 -0.97 0.32
CA LYS A 71 -5.09 -1.34 1.71
C LYS A 71 -3.85 -1.58 2.58
N ASN A 72 -2.64 -1.40 2.05
CA ASN A 72 -1.41 -1.53 2.84
C ASN A 72 -0.83 -0.18 3.23
N LEU A 73 -0.44 -0.07 4.50
CA LEU A 73 0.25 1.09 5.04
C LEU A 73 1.71 1.11 4.56
N LYS A 74 2.26 2.31 4.37
CA LYS A 74 3.69 2.53 4.12
C LYS A 74 4.50 2.10 5.34
N LEU A 75 5.80 1.85 5.12
CA LEU A 75 6.72 1.33 6.15
C LEU A 75 6.82 2.22 7.41
N ASN A 76 6.61 3.52 7.25
CA ASN A 76 6.70 4.53 8.32
C ASN A 76 5.33 5.18 8.61
N ALA A 77 4.24 4.49 8.25
CA ALA A 77 2.90 5.00 8.50
C ALA A 77 2.55 4.92 9.98
N VAL A 78 2.01 6.01 10.51
CA VAL A 78 1.53 6.09 11.89
C VAL A 78 0.10 6.60 11.95
N PRO A 79 -0.72 6.09 12.89
CA PRO A 79 -2.05 6.61 13.10
C PRO A 79 -1.89 7.99 13.75
N THR A 80 -2.41 9.01 13.08
CA THR A 80 -2.29 10.43 13.49
C THR A 80 -3.64 11.14 13.48
N VAL A 81 -4.69 10.47 13.01
CA VAL A 81 -6.04 11.03 12.97
C VAL A 81 -6.80 10.48 14.17
N PHE A 82 -6.76 11.22 15.28
CA PHE A 82 -7.53 10.91 16.48
C PHE A 82 -8.30 12.16 16.93
N ALA A 83 -9.57 11.98 17.31
CA ALA A 83 -10.44 13.09 17.70
C ALA A 83 -10.00 13.83 18.98
N PHE A 84 -9.04 13.28 19.73
CA PHE A 84 -8.48 13.88 20.95
C PHE A 84 -7.17 14.64 20.71
N GLN A 85 -6.64 14.64 19.48
CA GLN A 85 -5.50 15.48 19.10
C GLN A 85 -6.06 16.74 18.45
N ASP A 86 -5.94 17.88 19.13
CA ASP A 86 -6.28 19.19 18.56
C ASP A 86 -5.58 19.38 17.20
N PRO A 87 -6.24 19.91 16.17
CA PRO A 87 -5.70 20.03 14.82
C PRO A 87 -4.53 21.04 14.68
N ALA A 88 -4.02 21.59 15.78
CA ALA A 88 -2.97 22.59 15.79
C ALA A 88 -1.53 22.07 15.56
N GLN A 89 -1.30 20.74 15.51
CA GLN A 89 0.06 20.17 15.45
C GLN A 89 0.30 19.27 14.23
N ALA A 90 -0.07 19.74 13.04
CA ALA A 90 0.29 19.09 11.80
C ALA A 90 0.83 20.10 10.77
N SER A 91 2.08 20.55 10.96
CA SER A 91 2.91 21.05 9.87
C SER A 91 4.21 20.22 9.77
N PRO A 92 4.79 20.09 8.56
CA PRO A 92 5.83 19.12 8.26
C PRO A 92 7.22 19.77 8.37
N GLU A 93 8.09 19.26 9.23
CA GLU A 93 9.50 19.66 9.20
C GLU A 93 10.39 18.48 8.82
N ARG A 94 10.90 18.56 7.59
CA ARG A 94 12.08 17.84 7.12
C ARG A 94 13.28 18.78 7.25
N ALA A 95 14.23 18.44 8.12
CA ALA A 95 15.64 18.80 8.01
C ALA A 95 16.40 17.81 8.92
N ALA A 96 17.10 16.81 8.39
CA ALA A 96 18.48 16.88 7.92
C ALA A 96 19.48 17.24 9.03
N MET A 97 20.29 16.23 9.37
CA MET A 97 21.68 16.31 9.85
C MET A 97 21.95 16.84 11.26
N GLU A 98 22.45 15.96 12.12
CA GLU A 98 23.79 16.01 12.75
C GLU A 98 23.82 15.13 14.01
N ALA A 99 24.79 14.21 14.05
CA ALA A 99 25.32 13.61 15.28
C ALA A 99 26.75 14.17 15.39
N PRO A 100 27.28 14.45 16.60
CA PRO A 100 27.93 13.36 17.35
C PRO A 100 27.92 13.52 18.88
N GLY A 101 28.16 12.41 19.59
CA GLY A 101 28.72 12.44 20.94
C GLY A 101 28.14 11.44 21.94
N LEU A 102 28.81 10.29 22.10
CA LEU A 102 28.80 9.47 23.32
C LEU A 102 29.80 10.08 24.32
N PRO A 103 29.63 9.86 25.65
CA PRO A 103 30.40 8.75 26.24
C PRO A 103 29.67 7.93 27.34
N ALA A 104 30.25 6.74 27.54
CA ALA A 104 30.39 5.98 28.78
C ALA A 104 29.23 5.13 29.34
N SER A 105 29.28 3.84 28.96
CA SER A 105 29.08 2.61 29.77
C SER A 105 29.58 2.70 31.23
N PRO A 106 29.14 1.86 32.21
CA PRO A 106 29.24 0.40 32.06
C PRO A 106 28.29 -0.55 32.82
N THR A 107 28.41 -1.82 32.42
CA THR A 107 28.27 -3.07 33.21
C THR A 107 26.92 -3.79 33.18
N GLY A 108 26.94 -5.06 32.71
CA GLY A 108 25.84 -5.99 32.91
C GLY A 108 25.81 -7.19 31.95
N LEU A 109 26.86 -8.01 31.93
CA LEU A 109 26.86 -9.33 31.29
C LEU A 109 25.70 -10.20 31.81
N ARG A 110 24.83 -10.75 30.94
CA ARG A 110 24.30 -12.12 31.09
C ARG A 110 24.15 -12.84 29.73
N ARG A 111 24.61 -14.09 29.77
CA ARG A 111 24.96 -15.09 28.74
C ARG A 111 23.70 -15.81 28.15
N PRO A 112 23.79 -16.56 27.01
CA PRO A 112 22.66 -16.82 26.12
C PRO A 112 21.90 -18.12 26.46
N LEU A 113 20.59 -18.15 26.16
CA LEU A 113 19.84 -19.39 26.04
C LEU A 113 19.49 -19.69 24.58
N ARG A 114 19.98 -20.85 24.13
CA ARG A 114 19.50 -21.59 22.97
C ARG A 114 18.07 -22.05 23.19
N GLY A 115 17.32 -22.12 22.10
CA GLY A 115 16.18 -23.04 21.97
C GLY A 115 14.82 -22.36 21.90
N GLN A 116 14.47 -21.79 20.74
CA GLN A 116 13.11 -21.89 20.22
C GLN A 116 13.13 -21.95 18.68
N PRO A 117 12.27 -22.78 18.08
CA PRO A 117 12.21 -23.00 16.64
C PRO A 117 11.68 -21.73 15.97
N SER A 118 12.50 -21.15 15.11
CA SER A 118 12.15 -19.93 14.39
C SER A 118 11.23 -20.27 13.23
N ASP A 119 9.92 -20.13 13.43
CA ASP A 119 8.93 -20.03 12.33
C ASP A 119 8.91 -18.60 11.76
N HIS A 120 10.09 -18.00 11.57
CA HIS A 120 10.30 -16.75 10.84
C HIS A 120 11.11 -17.04 9.57
N SER A 121 10.54 -17.90 8.74
CA SER A 121 10.97 -18.13 7.36
C SER A 121 10.62 -16.92 6.46
N TYR A 122 11.16 -15.74 6.77
CA TYR A 122 11.29 -14.57 5.89
C TYR A 122 12.41 -13.60 6.31
N ALA A 123 13.04 -13.81 7.47
CA ALA A 123 14.31 -13.15 7.78
C ALA A 123 15.40 -13.85 6.95
N LEU A 124 15.58 -13.45 5.69
CA LEU A 124 16.78 -13.82 4.96
C LEU A 124 17.94 -13.05 5.60
N LEU A 125 18.86 -13.80 6.22
CA LEU A 125 20.11 -13.29 6.78
C LEU A 125 21.03 -12.64 5.73
N ASP A 126 20.69 -12.76 4.44
CA ASP A 126 21.54 -12.35 3.33
C ASP A 126 20.87 -11.29 2.42
N LEU A 127 21.35 -10.04 2.55
CA LEU A 127 20.97 -8.89 1.74
C LEU A 127 21.30 -9.08 0.26
N ASP A 128 22.35 -9.86 -0.08
CA ASP A 128 22.74 -10.12 -1.47
C ASP A 128 21.73 -10.99 -2.18
N THR A 129 21.17 -11.99 -1.51
CA THR A 129 20.07 -12.80 -2.05
C THR A 129 18.83 -11.95 -2.35
N LEU A 130 18.49 -10.98 -1.50
CA LEU A 130 17.38 -10.06 -1.76
C LEU A 130 17.68 -9.10 -2.92
N LYS A 131 18.90 -8.57 -2.98
CA LYS A 131 19.35 -7.71 -4.08
C LYS A 131 19.30 -8.44 -5.42
N LYS A 132 19.75 -9.70 -5.47
CA LYS A 132 19.67 -10.57 -6.65
C LYS A 132 18.22 -10.83 -7.07
N LYS A 133 17.35 -11.20 -6.13
CA LYS A 133 15.92 -11.41 -6.39
C LYS A 133 15.25 -10.13 -6.91
N LEU A 134 15.50 -8.99 -6.28
CA LEU A 134 14.98 -7.69 -6.71
C LEU A 134 15.40 -7.38 -8.15
N PHE A 135 16.69 -7.53 -8.47
CA PHE A 135 17.18 -7.27 -9.82
C PHE A 135 16.56 -8.22 -10.86
N PHE A 136 16.47 -9.51 -10.55
CA PHE A 136 15.81 -10.48 -11.41
C PHE A 136 14.34 -10.10 -11.66
N THR A 137 13.59 -9.81 -10.60
CA THR A 137 12.19 -9.38 -10.70
C THR A 137 12.05 -8.09 -11.51
N LEU A 138 12.94 -7.11 -11.35
CA LEU A 138 12.92 -5.88 -12.13
C LEU A 138 13.18 -6.14 -13.62
N LYS A 139 14.16 -7.01 -13.94
CA LYS A 139 14.46 -7.43 -15.32
C LYS A 139 13.25 -8.12 -15.95
N GLU A 140 12.62 -9.03 -15.22
CA GLU A 140 11.39 -9.69 -15.65
C GLU A 140 10.24 -8.70 -15.83
N ASN A 141 10.05 -7.75 -14.91
CA ASN A 141 9.01 -6.73 -15.03
C ASN A 141 9.21 -5.87 -16.28
N LYS A 142 10.45 -5.47 -16.59
CA LYS A 142 10.80 -4.77 -17.82
C LYS A 142 10.45 -5.61 -19.06
N ARG A 143 10.76 -6.90 -19.04
CA ARG A 143 10.41 -7.85 -20.12
C ARG A 143 8.90 -7.97 -20.31
N LEU A 144 8.15 -8.17 -19.22
CA LEU A 144 6.69 -8.28 -19.25
C LEU A 144 6.03 -6.99 -19.73
N ARG A 145 6.50 -5.83 -19.28
CA ARG A 145 6.03 -4.51 -19.76
C ARG A 145 6.24 -4.36 -21.28
N LYS A 146 7.39 -4.78 -21.81
CA LYS A 146 7.65 -4.76 -23.26
C LYS A 146 6.67 -5.66 -24.01
N ARG A 147 6.47 -6.91 -23.55
CA ARG A 147 5.50 -7.86 -24.15
C ARG A 147 4.08 -7.30 -24.16
N LEU A 148 3.63 -6.73 -23.04
CA LEU A 148 2.31 -6.10 -22.93
C LEU A 148 2.15 -4.93 -23.90
N ARG A 149 3.17 -4.08 -24.06
CA ARG A 149 3.15 -2.99 -25.05
C ARG A 149 3.00 -3.52 -26.47
N ALA A 150 3.75 -4.56 -26.84
CA ALA A 150 3.66 -5.19 -28.15
C ALA A 150 2.27 -5.80 -28.41
N GLN A 151 1.71 -6.54 -27.44
CA GLN A 151 0.37 -7.10 -27.54
C GLN A 151 -0.70 -6.00 -27.72
N ARG A 152 -0.62 -4.90 -26.95
CA ARG A 152 -1.53 -3.76 -27.10
C ARG A 152 -1.43 -3.13 -28.49
N LEU A 153 -0.23 -3.00 -29.05
CA LEU A 153 -0.05 -2.46 -30.40
C LEU A 153 -0.66 -3.39 -31.46
N LEU A 154 -0.44 -4.70 -31.34
CA LEU A 154 -1.03 -5.69 -32.23
C LEU A 154 -2.55 -5.63 -32.17
N LEU A 155 -3.13 -5.61 -30.97
CA LEU A 155 -4.57 -5.48 -30.78
C LEU A 155 -5.11 -4.17 -31.39
N ARG A 156 -4.41 -3.05 -31.20
CA ARG A 156 -4.78 -1.77 -31.82
C ARG A 156 -4.78 -1.87 -33.35
N ARG A 157 -3.77 -2.51 -33.94
CA ARG A 157 -3.67 -2.72 -35.40
C ARG A 157 -4.78 -3.63 -35.92
N THR A 158 -5.05 -4.75 -35.26
CA THR A 158 -6.13 -5.68 -35.66
C THR A 158 -7.49 -5.00 -35.57
N CYS A 159 -7.80 -4.30 -34.48
CA CYS A 159 -9.03 -3.52 -34.34
C CYS A 159 -9.16 -2.43 -35.41
N SER A 160 -8.06 -1.76 -35.78
CA SER A 160 -8.08 -0.74 -36.84
C SER A 160 -8.34 -1.36 -38.21
N ARG A 161 -7.72 -2.50 -38.54
CA ARG A 161 -8.01 -3.26 -39.77
C ARG A 161 -9.47 -3.71 -39.82
N LEU A 162 -9.99 -4.29 -38.73
CA LEU A 162 -11.39 -4.72 -38.67
C LEU A 162 -12.38 -3.56 -38.84
N ARG A 163 -12.05 -2.37 -38.31
CA ARG A 163 -12.83 -1.16 -38.55
C ARG A 163 -12.81 -0.76 -40.03
N ALA A 164 -11.64 -0.70 -40.65
CA ALA A 164 -11.51 -0.39 -42.08
C ALA A 164 -12.26 -1.40 -42.97
N TYR A 165 -12.22 -2.70 -42.66
CA TYR A 165 -13.03 -3.71 -43.38
C TYR A 165 -14.54 -3.46 -43.24
N ARG A 166 -15.01 -3.11 -42.03
CA ARG A 166 -16.44 -2.80 -41.78
C ARG A 166 -16.88 -1.52 -42.50
N GLU A 167 -16.00 -0.52 -42.59
CA GLU A 167 -16.25 0.73 -43.32
C GLU A 167 -16.20 0.51 -44.84
N GLY A 168 -15.28 -0.31 -45.33
CA GLY A 168 -15.21 -0.72 -46.73
C GLY A 168 -16.42 -1.54 -47.20
N GLN A 169 -16.98 -2.40 -46.33
CA GLN A 169 -18.25 -3.08 -46.60
C GLN A 169 -19.48 -2.15 -46.54
N ARG A 170 -19.34 -0.93 -46.00
CA ARG A 170 -20.38 0.11 -46.03
C ARG A 170 -20.34 0.99 -47.30
N GLY A 171 -19.55 0.63 -48.30
CA GLY A 171 -19.55 1.29 -49.62
C GLY A 171 -20.92 1.28 -50.32
N PRO A 172 -21.09 2.19 -51.30
CA PRO A 172 -22.01 3.31 -51.24
C PRO A 172 -23.47 2.88 -51.11
N ARG A 173 -24.16 3.33 -50.05
CA ARG A 173 -25.63 3.36 -50.08
C ARG A 173 -26.05 4.17 -51.30
N ALA A 174 -26.78 3.52 -52.19
CA ALA A 174 -27.36 4.05 -53.41
C ALA A 174 -27.76 5.53 -53.26
N ARG A 175 -27.26 6.38 -54.16
CA ARG A 175 -27.83 7.71 -54.39
C ARG A 175 -29.32 7.52 -54.64
N ARG A 176 -30.17 7.93 -53.70
CA ARG A 176 -31.60 8.10 -53.97
C ARG A 176 -31.74 9.17 -55.06
N PRO A 177 -32.47 8.91 -56.17
CA PRO A 177 -32.75 9.95 -57.16
C PRO A 177 -33.52 11.08 -56.48
N ALA A 178 -33.17 12.32 -56.76
CA ALA A 178 -33.93 13.49 -56.32
C ALA A 178 -35.35 13.43 -56.91
N PRO A 179 -36.39 13.80 -56.14
CA PRO A 179 -37.75 13.81 -56.67
C PRO A 179 -37.86 14.87 -57.75
N ALA A 180 -38.25 14.45 -58.96
CA ALA A 180 -38.58 15.34 -60.06
C ALA A 180 -39.72 16.26 -59.62
N GLN A 181 -39.48 17.57 -59.62
CA GLN A 181 -40.54 18.56 -59.47
C GLN A 181 -41.39 18.50 -60.74
N ARG A 182 -42.66 18.15 -60.54
CA ARG A 182 -43.70 18.17 -61.58
C ARG A 182 -44.33 19.56 -61.58
N SER A 183 -44.62 19.99 -62.80
CA SER A 183 -45.07 21.30 -63.31
C SER A 183 -46.05 22.09 -62.46
#